data_AF-K6DCY4-F1
#
_entry.id   AF-K6DCY4-F1
#
_cell.length_a   1.000
_cell.length_b   1.000
_cell.length_c   1.000
_cell.angle_alpha   90.00
_cell.angle_beta   90.00
_cell.angle_gamma   90.00
#
_symmetry.space_group_name_H-M   'P 1'
#
loop_
_entity.id
_entity.type
_entity.pdbx_description
1 polymer ?
#
loop_
_entity_poly.entity_id
_entity_poly.type
_entity_poly.pdbx_seq_one_letter_code
_entity_poly.pdbx_strand_id
1 'polypeptide(L)'
;MIAEVSLFSNKEVSVIEVEREDRALSTLICYISNQSNKHYYHHQVFNGLIDRLGTWDKEQMNAKNMNFLTLRHGKKDVEHRARKIMEKFNLI
;
A
#
# COMPACT_ATOMS: atom_id res chain seq x y z
N MET A 1 -0.63 -3.09 9.98
CA MET A 1 -1.81 -3.83 9.50
C MET A 1 -1.72 -4.00 7.99
N ILE A 2 -2.10 -5.17 7.48
CA ILE A 2 -2.31 -5.41 6.04
C ILE A 2 -3.78 -5.81 5.88
N ALA A 3 -4.49 -5.12 5.01
CA ALA A 3 -5.82 -5.52 4.55
C ALA A 3 -5.71 -5.98 3.10
N GLU A 4 -6.32 -7.11 2.79
CA GLU A 4 -6.36 -7.66 1.43
C GLU A 4 -7.74 -7.44 0.86
N VAL A 5 -7.79 -6.83 -0.33
CA VAL A 5 -9.03 -6.47 -1.00
C VAL A 5 -9.05 -7.17 -2.36
N SER A 6 -9.99 -8.09 -2.53
CA SER A 6 -10.31 -8.69 -3.83
C SER A 6 -11.24 -7.76 -4.60
N LEU A 7 -10.78 -7.27 -5.74
CA LEU A 7 -11.58 -6.44 -6.64
C LEU A 7 -12.23 -7.31 -7.72
N PHE A 8 -13.29 -6.79 -8.35
CA PHE A 8 -13.77 -7.35 -9.62
C PHE A 8 -12.61 -7.46 -10.61
N SER A 9 -12.58 -8.50 -11.46
CA SER A 9 -11.50 -8.86 -12.40
C SER A 9 -10.30 -9.67 -11.86
N ASN A 10 -10.45 -10.40 -10.74
CA ASN A 10 -9.37 -11.19 -10.11
C ASN A 10 -8.13 -10.35 -9.74
N LYS A 11 -8.28 -9.03 -9.65
CA LYS A 11 -7.25 -8.13 -9.17
C LYS A 11 -7.27 -8.15 -7.65
N GLU A 12 -6.11 -8.37 -7.04
CA GLU A 12 -5.94 -8.23 -5.60
C GLU A 12 -5.09 -7.03 -5.25
N VAL A 13 -5.51 -6.36 -4.19
CA VAL A 13 -4.83 -5.19 -3.66
C VAL A 13 -4.54 -5.39 -2.18
N SER A 14 -3.29 -5.15 -1.79
CA SER A 14 -2.91 -5.05 -0.39
C SER A 14 -2.90 -3.58 0.02
N VAL A 15 -3.71 -3.24 1.02
CA VAL A 15 -3.70 -1.93 1.68
C VAL A 15 -2.92 -2.05 2.98
N ILE A 16 -1.81 -1.36 3.09
CA ILE A 16 -0.85 -1.48 4.18
C ILE A 16 -0.80 -0.17 4.97
N GLU A 17 -1.00 -0.30 6.28
CA GLU A 17 -0.95 0.81 7.23
C GLU A 17 0.01 0.47 8.36
N VAL A 18 0.92 1.40 8.65
CA VAL A 18 1.95 1.26 9.68
C VAL A 18 1.60 2.22 10.79
N GLU A 19 1.35 1.67 11.97
CA GLU A 19 1.15 2.45 13.18
C GLU A 19 2.49 3.01 13.66
N ARG A 20 2.50 4.29 14.03
CA ARG A 20 3.67 5.00 14.52
C ARG A 20 3.23 6.01 15.56
N GLU A 21 4.02 6.15 16.63
CA GLU A 21 3.72 7.07 17.73
C GLU A 21 3.85 8.55 17.30
N ASP A 22 4.94 8.89 16.62
CA ASP A 22 5.28 10.32 16.40
C ASP A 22 4.69 10.92 15.11
N ARG A 23 4.50 10.11 14.07
CA ARG A 23 4.08 10.60 12.75
C ARG A 23 3.42 9.53 11.91
N ALA A 24 2.23 9.84 11.41
CA ALA A 24 1.52 8.99 10.45
C ALA A 24 2.28 8.88 9.11
N LEU A 25 2.49 7.65 8.66
CA LEU A 25 3.00 7.32 7.33
C LEU A 25 1.83 7.06 6.40
N SER A 26 1.82 7.66 5.20
CA SER A 26 0.73 7.48 4.23
C SER A 26 0.38 6.00 4.03
N THR A 27 -0.90 5.64 3.92
CA THR A 27 -1.33 4.30 3.55
C THR A 27 -0.73 3.89 2.20
N LEU A 28 -0.13 2.70 2.14
CA LEU A 28 0.39 2.12 0.91
C LEU A 28 -0.66 1.19 0.30
N ILE A 29 -0.81 1.24 -1.02
CA ILE A 29 -1.75 0.43 -1.79
C ILE A 29 -0.91 -0.31 -2.84
N CYS A 30 -0.77 -1.62 -2.74
CA CYS A 30 0.02 -2.46 -3.63
C CYS A 30 -0.88 -3.40 -4.43
N TYR A 31 -0.70 -3.44 -5.76
CA TYR A 31 -1.41 -4.36 -6.64
C TYR A 31 -0.54 -5.58 -6.86
N ILE A 32 -1.13 -6.75 -6.63
CA ILE A 32 -0.43 -8.02 -6.71
C ILE A 32 -1.19 -8.87 -7.73
N SER A 33 -0.66 -8.95 -8.94
CA SER A 33 -1.27 -9.71 -10.04
C SER A 33 -1.10 -11.22 -9.88
N ASN A 34 -0.09 -11.65 -9.12
CA ASN A 34 0.17 -13.06 -8.84
C ASN A 34 0.28 -13.29 -7.33
N GLN A 35 -0.71 -14.01 -6.77
CA GLN A 35 -0.76 -14.36 -5.36
C GLN A 35 0.48 -15.13 -4.87
N SER A 36 1.12 -15.95 -5.72
CA SER A 36 2.32 -16.71 -5.31
C SER A 36 3.47 -15.80 -4.89
N ASN A 37 3.50 -14.56 -5.40
CA ASN A 37 4.56 -13.59 -5.14
C ASN A 37 4.19 -12.60 -4.02
N LYS A 38 3.00 -12.72 -3.43
CA LYS A 38 2.47 -11.78 -2.42
C LYS A 38 3.41 -11.62 -1.23
N HIS A 39 3.83 -12.75 -0.65
CA HIS A 39 4.74 -12.75 0.49
C HIS A 39 6.09 -12.10 0.15
N TYR A 40 6.62 -12.39 -1.05
CA TYR A 40 7.84 -11.74 -1.54
C TYR A 40 7.67 -10.22 -1.62
N TYR A 41 6.59 -9.72 -2.22
CA TYR A 41 6.36 -8.28 -2.32
C TYR A 41 6.19 -7.60 -0.96
N HIS A 42 5.45 -8.21 -0.03
CA HIS A 42 5.34 -7.68 1.33
C HIS A 42 6.69 -7.63 2.03
N HIS A 43 7.50 -8.68 1.91
CA HIS A 43 8.85 -8.71 2.49
C HIS A 43 9.73 -7.59 1.92
N GLN A 44 9.67 -7.31 0.62
CA GLN A 44 10.42 -6.18 0.03
C GLN A 44 9.96 -4.83 0.58
N VAL A 45 8.65 -4.62 0.67
CA VAL A 45 8.07 -3.38 1.24
C VAL A 45 8.54 -3.17 2.67
N PHE A 46 8.53 -4.21 3.50
CA PHE A 46 8.92 -4.09 4.92
C PHE A 46 10.43 -3.92 5.11
N ASN A 47 11.25 -4.60 4.32
CA ASN A 47 12.69 -4.37 4.35
C ASN A 47 13.01 -2.93 3.94
N GLY A 48 12.42 -2.44 2.84
CA GLY A 48 12.59 -1.04 2.43
C GLY A 48 12.11 -0.05 3.50
N LEU A 49 11.01 -0.37 4.20
CA LEU A 49 10.52 0.45 5.31
C LEU A 49 11.54 0.53 6.46
N ILE A 50 12.16 -0.59 6.83
CA ILE A 50 13.19 -0.65 7.88
C ILE A 50 14.45 0.11 7.42
N ASP A 51 14.94 -0.20 6.23
CA ASP A 51 16.17 0.38 5.67
C ASP A 51 16.07 1.90 5.46
N ARG A 52 14.87 2.41 5.18
CA ARG A 52 14.58 3.85 5.02
C ARG A 52 13.95 4.49 6.25
N LEU A 53 14.25 3.97 7.45
CA LEU A 53 13.90 4.58 8.74
C LEU A 53 12.40 4.88 8.89
N GLY A 54 11.56 3.93 8.49
CA GLY A 54 10.11 4.04 8.59
C GLY A 54 9.47 4.88 7.49
N THR A 55 10.09 4.99 6.31
CA THR A 55 9.52 5.62 5.12
C THR A 55 9.40 4.62 3.96
N TRP A 56 8.44 4.84 3.05
CA TRP A 56 8.27 3.96 1.90
C TRP A 56 9.43 4.12 0.91
N ASP A 57 10.20 3.06 0.68
CA ASP A 57 11.26 3.04 -0.34
C ASP A 57 10.67 2.93 -1.76
N LYS A 58 10.19 4.07 -2.27
CA LYS A 58 9.58 4.15 -3.61
C LYS A 58 10.57 3.82 -4.73
N GLU A 59 11.85 4.13 -4.54
CA GLU A 59 12.90 3.83 -5.53
C GLU A 59 13.05 2.32 -5.68
N GLN A 60 13.18 1.60 -4.57
CA GLN A 60 13.26 0.15 -4.56
C GLN A 60 12.00 -0.50 -5.14
N MET A 61 10.81 -0.04 -4.74
CA MET A 61 9.55 -0.57 -5.26
C MET A 61 9.41 -0.37 -6.77
N ASN A 62 9.80 0.80 -7.29
CA ASN A 62 9.83 1.07 -8.73
C ASN A 62 10.85 0.18 -9.45
N ALA A 63 12.06 0.02 -8.91
CA ALA A 63 13.10 -0.84 -9.49
C ALA A 63 12.67 -2.32 -9.57
N LYS A 64 11.75 -2.75 -8.70
CA LYS A 64 11.16 -4.10 -8.69
C LYS A 64 9.89 -4.21 -9.51
N ASN A 65 9.55 -3.17 -10.29
CA ASN A 65 8.32 -3.08 -11.09
C ASN A 65 7.06 -3.36 -10.26
N MET A 66 7.07 -2.95 -8.99
CA MET A 66 5.88 -3.04 -8.14
C MET A 66 4.87 -1.99 -8.59
N ASN A 67 3.61 -2.39 -8.67
CA ASN A 67 2.52 -1.47 -8.97
C ASN A 67 1.90 -0.98 -7.66
N PHE A 68 2.11 0.29 -7.32
CA PHE A 68 1.71 0.82 -6.02
C PHE A 68 1.27 2.30 -6.07
N LEU A 69 0.47 2.69 -5.07
CA LEU A 69 0.10 4.07 -4.78
C LEU A 69 0.24 4.35 -3.29
N THR A 70 0.40 5.62 -2.95
CA THR A 70 0.33 6.09 -1.55
C THR A 70 -0.82 7.07 -1.37
N LEU A 71 -1.56 6.92 -0.28
CA LEU A 71 -2.65 7.81 0.11
C LEU A 71 -2.30 8.50 1.44
N ARG A 72 -2.18 9.83 1.43
CA ARG A 72 -1.96 10.60 2.66
C ARG A 72 -3.19 10.55 3.55
N HIS A 73 -2.96 10.51 4.86
CA HIS A 73 -4.05 10.67 5.83
C HIS A 73 -4.65 12.07 5.70
N GLY A 74 -5.98 12.12 5.60
CA GLY A 74 -6.76 13.35 5.67
C GLY A 74 -7.46 13.46 7.01
N LYS A 75 -7.86 14.67 7.41
CA LYS A 75 -8.62 14.94 8.65
C LYS A 75 -10.14 14.71 8.50
N LYS A 76 -10.58 14.05 7.43
CA LYS A 76 -12.00 13.83 7.13
C LYS A 76 -12.47 12.50 7.71
N ASP A 77 -13.79 12.32 7.75
CA ASP A 77 -14.45 11.09 8.24
C ASP A 77 -14.01 9.81 7.50
N VAL A 78 -14.40 8.68 8.09
CA VAL A 78 -14.07 7.33 7.59
C VAL A 78 -14.64 7.09 6.18
N GLU A 79 -15.83 7.61 5.88
CA GLU A 79 -16.48 7.47 4.57
C GLU A 79 -15.67 8.17 3.48
N HIS A 80 -15.20 9.39 3.74
CA HIS A 80 -14.31 10.11 2.85
C HIS A 80 -13.03 9.33 2.57
N ARG A 81 -12.44 8.72 3.62
CA ARG A 81 -11.22 7.92 3.49
C ARG A 81 -11.46 6.68 2.64
N ALA A 82 -12.55 5.94 2.89
CA ALA A 82 -12.94 4.79 2.09
C ALA A 82 -13.12 5.18 0.62
N ARG A 83 -13.83 6.27 0.34
CA ARG A 83 -13.99 6.79 -1.03
C ARG A 83 -12.65 7.11 -1.69
N LYS A 84 -11.71 7.72 -0.98
CA LYS A 84 -10.36 8.00 -1.50
C LYS A 84 -9.56 6.75 -1.82
N ILE A 85 -9.70 5.69 -1.02
CA ILE A 85 -9.08 4.40 -1.32
C ILE A 85 -9.71 3.79 -2.58
N MET A 86 -11.04 3.83 -2.69
CA MET A 86 -11.75 3.33 -3.89
C MET A 86 -11.37 4.11 -5.15
N GLU A 87 -11.22 5.44 -5.07
CA GLU A 87 -10.72 6.26 -6.19
C GLU A 87 -9.31 5.80 -6.64
N LYS A 88 -8.47 5.33 -5.71
CA LYS A 88 -7.12 4.83 -6.03
C LYS A 88 -7.17 3.48 -6.74
N PHE A 89 -8.15 2.63 -6.41
CA PHE A 89 -8.39 1.35 -7.08
C PHE A 89 -8.69 1.48 -8.57
N ASN A 90 -9.27 2.61 -8.99
CA ASN A 90 -9.63 2.85 -10.39
C ASN A 90 -8.49 3.43 -11.25
N LEU A 91 -7.37 3.84 -10.64
CA LEU A 91 -6.26 4.47 -11.37
C LEU A 91 -5.26 3.46 -11.95
N ILE A 92 -5.51 2.16 -11.76
CA ILE A 92 -4.58 1.05 -12.00
C ILE A 92 -5.33 -0.18 -12.52
#